data_AF-A0A9Q0R767-F1
#
_entry.id   AF-A0A9Q0R767-F1
#
_cell.length_a   1.000
_cell.length_b   1.000
_cell.length_c   1.000
_cell.angle_alpha   90.00
_cell.angle_beta   90.00
_cell.angle_gamma   90.00
#
_symmetry.space_group_name_H-M   'P 1'
#
loop_
_entity.id
_entity.type
_entity.pdbx_description
1 polymer ?
#
loop_
_entity_poly.entity_id
_entity_poly.type
_entity_poly.pdbx_seq_one_letter_code
_entity_poly.pdbx_strand_id
1 'polypeptide(L)'
;MEQTEHGKETFEKLKQIHIPDIRFKKEKMEEFKEWILLIQKKWKKNKLKQKMLYKMSSLYEEIMKIEIQVEKSKKKITGLEKNQSKKMNEEKANRLKELLSKSRIEYENNQKKLEEIHEKSKEKTEFDLISQNKIDFEEKIGLTQLANEISDIKSSLGVSRSNRGDEFEKEVKNLIEEKILSQYISKLDQDDINNGSSLKLLSNVSLGAARGEIDYLVAQIKKNPQFKPPKKPNQTISKQKLVKTAEFIVEKVHAIIEVKNNFDDFGYGFEKKQEMLHFLTDDFENPEDYKMFINKIYPKGRFTEDINVVHREKKKEKYLFTRKSFENMFPKEKEGYFIQNCFYITHIPKYSFGTKGQFSIMIASKIYSDFQFNLEDENYLNELFDFVTSFEMDPLIDKLQIYLKNPSWCQFIYLLKKKRKQESKENEQENEQEKEKEK
;
A
#
# COMPACT_ATOMS: atom_id res chain seq x y z
N MET A 1 31.96 -20.36 19.05
CA MET A 1 33.26 -19.87 18.51
C MET A 1 33.37 -19.94 16.98
N GLU A 2 32.46 -20.60 16.25
CA GLU A 2 32.51 -20.70 14.77
C GLU A 2 31.83 -19.55 13.98
N GLN A 3 31.25 -18.55 14.64
CA GLN A 3 30.52 -17.46 13.96
C GLN A 3 31.43 -16.31 13.48
N THR A 4 32.72 -16.30 13.86
CA THR A 4 33.64 -15.17 13.67
C THR A 4 34.54 -15.26 12.43
N GLU A 5 34.78 -16.45 11.86
CA GLU A 5 35.69 -16.62 10.71
C GLU A 5 35.03 -16.29 9.37
N HIS A 6 33.75 -16.61 9.20
CA HIS A 6 33.03 -16.41 7.94
C HIS A 6 32.86 -14.91 7.57
N GLY A 7 32.89 -14.03 8.58
CA GLY A 7 32.83 -12.58 8.38
C GLY A 7 34.11 -11.97 7.80
N LYS A 8 35.29 -12.54 8.13
CA LYS A 8 36.59 -12.03 7.64
C LYS A 8 36.82 -12.36 6.16
N GLU A 9 36.41 -13.55 5.72
CA GLU A 9 36.58 -14.00 4.33
C GLU A 9 35.68 -13.23 3.35
N THR A 10 34.50 -12.82 3.80
CA THR A 10 33.55 -12.01 3.02
C THR A 10 34.05 -10.57 2.84
N PHE A 11 34.77 -10.05 3.83
CA PHE A 11 35.34 -8.69 3.82
C PHE A 11 36.46 -8.53 2.78
N GLU A 12 37.33 -9.53 2.61
CA GLU A 12 38.42 -9.48 1.63
C GLU A 12 37.95 -9.64 0.18
N LYS A 13 36.86 -10.37 -0.07
CA LYS A 13 36.25 -10.49 -1.41
C LYS A 13 35.61 -9.19 -1.90
N LEU A 14 35.16 -8.33 -0.99
CA LEU A 14 34.53 -7.05 -1.32
C LEU A 14 35.52 -5.95 -1.71
N LYS A 15 36.79 -6.04 -1.30
CA LYS A 15 37.85 -5.11 -1.72
C LYS A 15 38.20 -5.19 -3.22
N GLN A 16 37.79 -6.25 -3.91
CA GLN A 16 38.22 -6.54 -5.28
C GLN A 16 37.25 -6.06 -6.38
N ILE A 17 36.14 -5.41 -6.01
CA ILE A 17 35.12 -4.99 -6.99
C ILE A 17 35.47 -3.58 -7.53
N HIS A 18 36.02 -3.55 -8.74
CA HIS A 18 36.34 -2.34 -9.49
C HIS A 18 35.06 -1.74 -10.11
N ILE A 19 34.72 -0.48 -9.79
CA ILE A 19 33.54 0.21 -10.34
C ILE A 19 34.01 1.19 -11.43
N PRO A 20 33.58 1.04 -12.70
CA PRO A 20 33.91 1.98 -13.77
C PRO A 20 33.18 3.33 -13.61
N ASP A 21 33.78 4.36 -14.19
CA ASP A 21 33.51 5.79 -14.03
C ASP A 21 32.03 6.23 -14.25
N ILE A 22 31.32 6.47 -13.14
CA ILE A 22 29.93 6.96 -13.07
C ILE A 22 29.85 8.50 -13.16
N ARG A 23 30.97 9.21 -12.93
CA ARG A 23 30.98 10.68 -12.76
C ARG A 23 30.62 11.41 -14.05
N PHE A 24 31.10 10.91 -15.20
CA PHE A 24 30.82 11.50 -16.52
C PHE A 24 29.34 11.40 -16.95
N LYS A 25 28.55 10.50 -16.34
CA LYS A 25 27.11 10.35 -16.62
C LYS A 25 26.23 11.24 -15.75
N LYS A 26 26.67 11.64 -14.55
CA LYS A 26 25.84 12.37 -13.58
C LYS A 26 25.74 13.87 -13.91
N GLU A 27 26.84 14.52 -14.24
CA GLU A 27 26.86 15.95 -14.61
C GLU A 27 26.06 16.21 -15.89
N LYS A 28 26.29 15.39 -16.93
CA LYS A 28 25.48 15.47 -18.18
C LYS A 28 24.00 15.16 -17.95
N MET A 29 23.66 14.34 -16.96
CA MET A 29 22.26 14.07 -16.59
C MET A 29 21.60 15.24 -15.87
N GLU A 30 22.31 15.95 -15.00
CA GLU A 30 21.76 17.14 -14.33
C GLU A 30 21.61 18.33 -15.29
N GLU A 31 22.60 18.58 -16.16
CA GLU A 31 22.47 19.58 -17.23
C GLU A 31 21.28 19.25 -18.16
N PHE A 32 21.10 17.98 -18.51
CA PHE A 32 19.98 17.52 -19.32
C PHE A 32 18.63 17.67 -18.59
N LYS A 33 18.56 17.41 -17.28
CA LYS A 33 17.36 17.63 -16.46
C LYS A 33 16.99 19.11 -16.37
N GLU A 34 17.97 19.98 -16.12
CA GLU A 34 17.75 21.43 -16.08
C GLU A 34 17.27 21.97 -17.43
N TRP A 35 17.86 21.48 -18.51
CA TRP A 35 17.44 21.81 -19.87
C TRP A 35 16.00 21.32 -20.18
N ILE A 36 15.66 20.08 -19.81
CA ILE A 36 14.30 19.56 -19.92
C ILE A 36 13.32 20.41 -19.09
N LEU A 37 13.66 20.77 -17.86
CA LEU A 37 12.81 21.58 -16.99
C LEU A 37 12.57 22.97 -17.58
N LEU A 38 13.60 23.59 -18.14
CA LEU A 38 13.49 24.89 -18.81
C LEU A 38 12.58 24.82 -20.04
N ILE A 39 12.71 23.77 -20.86
CA ILE A 39 11.85 23.51 -22.00
C ILE A 39 10.41 23.29 -21.54
N GLN A 40 10.16 22.40 -20.57
CA GLN A 40 8.84 22.16 -20.03
C GLN A 40 8.18 23.44 -19.48
N LYS A 41 8.95 24.31 -18.83
CA LYS A 41 8.46 25.60 -18.30
C LYS A 41 8.07 26.56 -19.43
N LYS A 42 8.91 26.72 -20.46
CA LYS A 42 8.61 27.54 -21.65
C LYS A 42 7.37 27.02 -22.38
N TRP A 43 7.26 25.70 -22.53
CA TRP A 43 6.11 25.03 -23.15
C TRP A 43 4.83 25.20 -22.36
N LYS A 44 4.85 25.00 -21.03
CA LYS A 44 3.69 25.26 -20.16
C LYS A 44 3.20 26.70 -20.29
N LYS A 45 4.13 27.68 -20.30
CA LYS A 45 3.79 29.10 -20.46
C LYS A 45 3.14 29.37 -21.82
N ASN A 46 3.71 28.83 -22.90
CA ASN A 46 3.17 29.00 -24.25
C ASN A 46 1.80 28.33 -24.42
N LYS A 47 1.68 27.08 -23.95
CA LYS A 47 0.41 26.33 -23.94
C LYS A 47 -0.66 27.06 -23.13
N LEU A 48 -0.33 27.64 -21.98
CA LEU A 48 -1.29 28.39 -21.16
C LEU A 48 -1.75 29.68 -21.87
N LYS A 49 -0.82 30.43 -22.47
CA LYS A 49 -1.14 31.62 -23.28
C LYS A 49 -2.10 31.26 -24.41
N GLN A 50 -1.79 30.19 -25.15
CA GLN A 50 -2.58 29.78 -26.31
C GLN A 50 -3.92 29.16 -25.90
N LYS A 51 -3.97 28.47 -24.76
CA LYS A 51 -5.24 28.04 -24.15
C LYS A 51 -6.13 29.22 -23.77
N MET A 52 -5.56 30.31 -23.26
CA MET A 52 -6.32 31.53 -22.96
C MET A 52 -6.86 32.19 -24.22
N LEU A 53 -6.02 32.32 -25.26
CA LEU A 53 -6.43 32.85 -26.55
C LEU A 53 -7.55 32.01 -27.19
N TYR A 54 -7.41 30.68 -27.17
CA TYR A 54 -8.46 29.77 -27.61
C TYR A 54 -9.77 29.95 -26.82
N LYS A 55 -9.70 30.08 -25.48
CA LYS A 55 -10.87 30.33 -24.63
C LYS A 55 -11.55 31.68 -24.88
N MET A 56 -10.79 32.67 -25.33
CA MET A 56 -11.31 33.99 -25.68
C MET A 56 -11.81 34.07 -27.12
N SER A 57 -11.61 33.02 -27.92
CA SER A 57 -12.12 32.94 -29.30
C SER A 57 -13.64 32.96 -29.30
N SER A 58 -14.24 33.71 -30.23
CA SER A 58 -15.69 33.78 -30.41
C SER A 58 -16.32 32.41 -30.74
N LEU A 59 -15.53 31.47 -31.26
CA LEU A 59 -15.95 30.13 -31.62
C LEU A 59 -15.78 29.10 -30.48
N TYR A 60 -15.20 29.49 -29.34
CA TYR A 60 -14.86 28.56 -28.25
C TYR A 60 -16.07 27.76 -27.73
N GLU A 61 -17.18 28.44 -27.47
CA GLU A 61 -18.39 27.77 -26.96
C GLU A 61 -19.01 26.81 -27.98
N GLU A 62 -18.93 27.15 -29.26
CA GLU A 62 -19.45 26.33 -30.35
C GLU A 62 -18.59 25.06 -30.53
N ILE A 63 -17.26 25.22 -30.53
CA ILE A 63 -16.30 24.11 -30.58
C ILE A 63 -16.52 23.18 -29.38
N MET A 64 -16.57 23.71 -28.16
CA MET A 64 -16.81 22.92 -26.94
C MET A 64 -18.13 22.13 -27.00
N LYS A 65 -19.22 22.74 -27.49
CA LYS A 65 -20.52 22.07 -27.63
C LYS A 65 -20.43 20.89 -28.59
N ILE A 66 -19.73 21.05 -29.72
CA ILE A 66 -19.60 20.00 -30.74
C ILE A 66 -18.61 18.91 -30.28
N GLU A 67 -17.50 19.24 -29.63
CA GLU A 67 -16.59 18.26 -29.02
C GLU A 67 -17.33 17.36 -28.02
N ILE A 68 -18.19 17.94 -27.17
CA ILE A 68 -19.04 17.18 -26.25
C ILE A 68 -20.00 16.25 -27.00
N GLN A 69 -20.58 16.70 -28.12
CA GLN A 69 -21.48 15.88 -28.94
C GLN A 69 -20.74 14.72 -29.61
N VAL A 70 -19.55 14.96 -30.17
CA VAL A 70 -18.68 13.92 -30.74
C VAL A 70 -18.35 12.84 -29.69
N GLU A 71 -17.93 13.26 -28.50
CA GLU A 71 -17.55 12.33 -27.42
C GLU A 71 -18.75 11.52 -26.90
N LYS A 72 -19.94 12.14 -26.80
CA LYS A 72 -21.19 11.44 -26.46
C LYS A 72 -21.54 10.39 -27.52
N SER A 73 -21.45 10.73 -28.80
CA SER A 73 -21.72 9.80 -29.91
C SER A 73 -20.72 8.64 -29.92
N LYS A 74 -19.43 8.90 -29.68
CA LYS A 74 -18.38 7.87 -29.57
C LYS A 74 -18.67 6.88 -28.44
N LYS A 75 -18.96 7.38 -27.23
CA LYS A 75 -19.33 6.53 -26.07
C LYS A 75 -20.57 5.69 -26.33
N LYS A 76 -21.58 6.27 -27.00
CA LYS A 76 -22.81 5.58 -27.40
C LYS A 76 -22.49 4.44 -28.38
N ILE A 77 -21.67 4.68 -29.40
CA ILE A 77 -21.22 3.65 -30.36
C ILE A 77 -20.50 2.52 -29.61
N THR A 78 -19.48 2.82 -28.79
CA THR A 78 -18.73 1.80 -28.04
C THR A 78 -19.64 0.98 -27.11
N GLY A 79 -20.63 1.61 -26.47
CA GLY A 79 -21.61 0.93 -25.63
C GLY A 79 -22.53 -0.01 -26.43
N LEU A 80 -22.97 0.43 -27.62
CA LEU A 80 -23.79 -0.38 -28.52
C LEU A 80 -23.00 -1.56 -29.12
N GLU A 81 -21.75 -1.35 -29.53
CA GLU A 81 -20.85 -2.41 -30.05
C GLU A 81 -20.57 -3.49 -28.99
N LYS A 82 -20.32 -3.10 -27.74
CA LYS A 82 -20.18 -4.03 -26.60
C LYS A 82 -21.45 -4.83 -26.30
N ASN A 83 -22.62 -4.32 -26.68
CA ASN A 83 -23.87 -5.04 -26.52
C ASN A 83 -24.15 -5.96 -27.70
N GLN A 84 -23.62 -5.66 -28.89
CA GLN A 84 -23.72 -6.50 -30.09
C GLN A 84 -22.96 -7.82 -29.93
N SER A 85 -21.89 -7.85 -29.13
CA SER A 85 -21.10 -9.05 -28.84
C SER A 85 -21.75 -10.03 -27.86
N LYS A 86 -22.96 -9.74 -27.36
CA LYS A 86 -23.70 -10.63 -26.44
C LYS A 86 -24.68 -11.51 -27.24
N LYS A 87 -24.99 -12.71 -26.75
CA LYS A 87 -26.07 -13.54 -27.34
C LYS A 87 -27.41 -12.80 -27.18
N MET A 88 -28.02 -12.39 -28.28
CA MET A 88 -29.33 -11.71 -28.32
C MET A 88 -30.23 -12.37 -29.37
N ASN A 89 -31.55 -12.19 -29.26
CA ASN A 89 -32.49 -12.63 -30.28
C ASN A 89 -32.44 -11.71 -31.52
N GLU A 90 -32.93 -12.22 -32.64
CA GLU A 90 -32.79 -11.62 -33.98
C GLU A 90 -33.43 -10.22 -34.09
N GLU A 91 -34.58 -10.03 -33.46
CA GLU A 91 -35.29 -8.74 -33.42
C GLU A 91 -34.49 -7.65 -32.66
N LYS A 92 -33.91 -8.00 -31.50
CA LYS A 92 -33.05 -7.06 -30.75
C LYS A 92 -31.73 -6.80 -31.49
N ALA A 93 -31.19 -7.80 -32.18
CA ALA A 93 -29.99 -7.64 -32.99
C ALA A 93 -30.22 -6.66 -34.16
N ASN A 94 -31.36 -6.76 -34.85
CA ASN A 94 -31.70 -5.84 -35.95
C ASN A 94 -31.93 -4.41 -35.46
N ARG A 95 -32.64 -4.23 -34.33
CA ARG A 95 -32.82 -2.90 -33.71
C ARG A 95 -31.49 -2.28 -33.25
N LEU A 96 -30.56 -3.09 -32.76
CA LEU A 96 -29.22 -2.64 -32.35
C LEU A 96 -28.38 -2.19 -33.55
N LYS A 97 -28.44 -2.92 -34.68
CA LYS A 97 -27.78 -2.54 -35.94
C LYS A 97 -28.28 -1.20 -36.46
N GLU A 98 -29.60 -0.97 -36.43
CA GLU A 98 -30.20 0.30 -36.87
C GLU A 98 -29.76 1.48 -35.98
N LEU A 99 -29.74 1.27 -34.65
CA LEU A 99 -29.26 2.28 -33.69
C LEU A 99 -27.77 2.58 -33.84
N LEU A 100 -26.95 1.56 -34.14
CA LEU A 100 -25.54 1.73 -34.46
C LEU A 100 -25.35 2.55 -35.73
N SER A 101 -26.08 2.25 -36.80
CA SER A 101 -26.04 2.99 -38.06
C SER A 101 -26.39 4.47 -37.85
N LYS A 102 -27.52 4.75 -37.18
CA LYS A 102 -27.93 6.14 -36.85
C LYS A 102 -26.88 6.87 -36.00
N SER A 103 -26.29 6.19 -35.01
CA SER A 103 -25.28 6.79 -34.13
C SER A 103 -23.95 7.05 -34.86
N ARG A 104 -23.59 6.23 -35.86
CA ARG A 104 -22.42 6.45 -36.72
C ARG A 104 -22.60 7.65 -37.64
N ILE A 105 -23.76 7.78 -38.29
CA ILE A 105 -24.10 8.96 -39.11
C ILE A 105 -24.06 10.24 -38.25
N GLU A 106 -24.62 10.18 -37.04
CA GLU A 106 -24.58 11.30 -36.08
C GLU A 106 -23.14 11.67 -35.69
N TYR A 107 -22.28 10.67 -35.44
CA TYR A 107 -20.86 10.88 -35.16
C TYR A 107 -20.12 11.51 -36.33
N GLU A 108 -20.30 11.01 -37.55
CA GLU A 108 -19.66 11.52 -38.77
C GLU A 108 -20.07 12.96 -39.07
N ASN A 109 -21.37 13.29 -38.92
CA ASN A 109 -21.85 14.65 -39.11
C ASN A 109 -21.28 15.62 -38.08
N ASN A 110 -21.15 15.18 -36.81
CA ASN A 110 -20.54 16.00 -35.77
C ASN A 110 -19.03 16.15 -35.97
N GLN A 111 -18.34 15.13 -36.49
CA GLN A 111 -16.93 15.24 -36.89
C GLN A 111 -16.74 16.25 -38.01
N LYS A 112 -17.52 16.19 -39.10
CA LYS A 112 -17.43 17.15 -40.20
C LYS A 112 -17.66 18.59 -39.73
N LYS A 113 -18.67 18.82 -38.89
CA LYS A 113 -18.91 20.14 -38.29
C LYS A 113 -17.73 20.60 -37.43
N LEU A 114 -17.13 19.69 -36.67
CA LEU A 114 -15.96 20.00 -35.85
C LEU A 114 -14.76 20.39 -36.73
N GLU A 115 -14.53 19.65 -37.82
CA GLU A 115 -13.49 19.95 -38.82
C GLU A 115 -13.71 21.33 -39.46
N GLU A 116 -14.91 21.63 -39.94
CA GLU A 116 -15.26 22.92 -40.54
C GLU A 116 -15.06 24.11 -39.59
N ILE A 117 -15.35 23.94 -38.30
CA ILE A 117 -15.16 25.00 -37.29
C ILE A 117 -13.69 25.10 -36.88
N HIS A 118 -12.97 23.99 -36.83
CA HIS A 118 -11.53 24.00 -36.60
C HIS A 118 -10.77 24.73 -37.72
N GLU A 119 -11.16 24.54 -38.99
CA GLU A 119 -10.60 25.29 -40.12
C GLU A 119 -10.81 26.81 -40.01
N LYS A 120 -11.92 27.22 -39.37
CA LYS A 120 -12.26 28.62 -39.15
C LYS A 120 -11.61 29.22 -37.90
N SER A 121 -11.11 28.42 -36.96
CA SER A 121 -10.53 28.87 -35.69
C SER A 121 -9.01 28.74 -35.68
N LYS A 122 -8.33 29.83 -36.05
CA LYS A 122 -6.86 29.92 -36.00
C LYS A 122 -6.31 29.63 -34.61
N GLU A 123 -6.96 30.11 -33.55
CA GLU A 123 -6.52 29.91 -32.17
C GLU A 123 -6.58 28.44 -31.73
N LYS A 124 -7.58 27.69 -32.20
CA LYS A 124 -7.68 26.25 -31.97
C LYS A 124 -6.61 25.49 -32.74
N THR A 125 -6.40 25.82 -34.02
CA THR A 125 -5.32 25.22 -34.83
C THR A 125 -3.95 25.45 -34.20
N GLU A 126 -3.65 26.67 -33.73
CA GLU A 126 -2.39 26.98 -33.04
C GLU A 126 -2.25 26.23 -31.71
N PHE A 127 -3.33 26.12 -30.92
CA PHE A 127 -3.31 25.37 -29.66
C PHE A 127 -3.10 23.87 -29.88
N ASP A 128 -3.73 23.30 -30.90
CA ASP A 128 -3.57 21.89 -31.27
C ASP A 128 -2.18 21.62 -31.83
N LEU A 129 -1.65 22.51 -32.68
CA LEU A 129 -0.27 22.42 -33.20
C LEU A 129 0.75 22.43 -32.06
N ILE A 130 0.60 23.31 -31.07
CA ILE A 130 1.50 23.34 -29.90
C ILE A 130 1.32 22.09 -29.04
N SER A 131 0.13 21.53 -28.97
CA SER A 131 -0.10 20.28 -28.23
C SER A 131 0.51 19.08 -28.96
N GLN A 132 0.44 19.05 -30.29
CA GLN A 132 1.01 17.99 -31.13
C GLN A 132 2.54 18.07 -31.14
N ASN A 133 3.11 19.26 -31.35
CA ASN A 133 4.57 19.46 -31.28
C ASN A 133 5.14 18.95 -29.96
N LYS A 134 4.37 18.97 -28.87
CA LYS A 134 4.80 18.48 -27.55
C LYS A 134 4.98 16.99 -27.58
N ILE A 135 3.98 16.31 -28.11
CA ILE A 135 3.97 14.85 -28.25
C ILE A 135 5.12 14.46 -29.18
N ASP A 136 5.24 15.10 -30.34
CA ASP A 136 6.31 14.82 -31.31
C ASP A 136 7.70 15.08 -30.71
N PHE A 137 7.86 16.14 -29.91
CA PHE A 137 9.12 16.42 -29.21
C PHE A 137 9.40 15.36 -28.13
N GLU A 138 8.41 14.99 -27.31
CA GLU A 138 8.51 13.95 -26.27
C GLU A 138 8.84 12.58 -26.88
N GLU A 139 8.28 12.26 -28.05
CA GLU A 139 8.60 11.05 -28.82
C GLU A 139 10.00 11.12 -29.43
N LYS A 140 10.37 12.23 -30.06
CA LYS A 140 11.69 12.41 -30.68
C LYS A 140 12.85 12.30 -29.70
N ILE A 141 12.65 12.73 -28.45
CA ILE A 141 13.66 12.59 -27.38
C ILE A 141 13.56 11.26 -26.62
N GLY A 142 12.64 10.36 -27.02
CA GLY A 142 12.45 9.06 -26.38
C GLY A 142 11.79 9.10 -24.99
N LEU A 143 11.21 10.24 -24.58
CA LEU A 143 10.63 10.41 -23.25
C LEU A 143 9.41 9.49 -23.04
N THR A 144 8.59 9.31 -24.08
CA THR A 144 7.43 8.41 -24.04
C THR A 144 7.85 6.95 -23.84
N GLN A 145 8.91 6.51 -24.54
CA GLN A 145 9.47 5.17 -24.38
C GLN A 145 10.03 4.97 -22.97
N LEU A 146 10.83 5.90 -22.47
CA LEU A 146 11.38 5.85 -21.10
C LEU A 146 10.27 5.85 -20.04
N ALA A 147 9.21 6.63 -20.23
CA ALA A 147 8.07 6.64 -19.31
C ALA A 147 7.35 5.28 -19.27
N ASN A 148 7.19 4.64 -20.42
CA ASN A 148 6.63 3.29 -20.52
C ASN A 148 7.55 2.25 -19.87
N GLU A 149 8.85 2.29 -20.13
CA GLU A 149 9.85 1.41 -19.50
C GLU A 149 9.84 1.57 -17.97
N ILE A 150 9.78 2.81 -17.45
CA ILE A 150 9.64 3.07 -16.01
C ILE A 150 8.31 2.51 -15.47
N SER A 151 7.22 2.65 -16.23
CA SER A 151 5.92 2.08 -15.85
C SER A 151 5.97 0.55 -15.77
N ASP A 152 6.66 -0.10 -16.71
CA ASP A 152 6.84 -1.55 -16.76
C ASP A 152 7.78 -2.05 -15.65
N ILE A 153 8.83 -1.29 -15.34
CA ILE A 153 9.68 -1.55 -14.18
C ILE A 153 8.87 -1.41 -12.88
N LYS A 154 8.02 -0.38 -12.77
CA LYS A 154 7.15 -0.19 -11.59
C LYS A 154 6.12 -1.31 -11.46
N SER A 155 5.51 -1.74 -12.57
CA SER A 155 4.53 -2.82 -12.57
C SER A 155 5.17 -4.15 -12.19
N SER A 156 6.33 -4.50 -12.77
CA SER A 156 7.09 -5.71 -12.44
C SER A 156 7.65 -5.70 -11.01
N LEU A 157 8.14 -4.55 -10.51
CA LEU A 157 8.51 -4.39 -9.10
C LEU A 157 7.30 -4.50 -8.17
N GLY A 158 6.14 -3.97 -8.57
CA GLY A 158 4.88 -4.09 -7.85
C GLY A 158 4.43 -5.54 -7.72
N VAL A 159 4.41 -6.29 -8.82
CA VAL A 159 4.09 -7.73 -8.84
C VAL A 159 5.08 -8.53 -7.98
N SER A 160 6.37 -8.24 -8.09
CA SER A 160 7.41 -8.91 -7.30
C SER A 160 7.29 -8.60 -5.80
N ARG A 161 6.89 -7.38 -5.42
CA ARG A 161 6.62 -7.00 -4.04
C ARG A 161 5.36 -7.68 -3.50
N SER A 162 4.30 -7.74 -4.30
CA SER A 162 3.05 -8.45 -3.95
C SER A 162 3.32 -9.92 -3.67
N ASN A 163 4.02 -10.61 -4.57
CA ASN A 163 4.32 -12.04 -4.40
C ASN A 163 5.19 -12.33 -3.17
N ARG A 164 6.17 -11.46 -2.88
CA ARG A 164 6.99 -11.57 -1.64
C ARG A 164 6.19 -11.29 -0.37
N GLY A 165 5.20 -10.40 -0.44
CA GLY A 165 4.25 -10.16 0.65
C GLY A 165 3.42 -11.41 0.90
N ASP A 166 2.81 -11.98 -0.13
CA ASP A 166 1.94 -13.15 -0.04
C ASP A 166 2.66 -14.39 0.51
N GLU A 167 3.91 -14.62 0.12
CA GLU A 167 4.74 -15.72 0.65
C GLU A 167 5.07 -15.52 2.13
N PHE A 168 5.45 -14.30 2.51
CA PHE A 168 5.75 -13.96 3.90
C PHE A 168 4.52 -14.06 4.79
N GLU A 169 3.37 -13.55 4.33
CA GLU A 169 2.10 -13.66 5.05
C GLU A 169 1.70 -15.13 5.28
N LYS A 170 1.93 -16.02 4.31
CA LYS A 170 1.69 -17.46 4.49
C LYS A 170 2.60 -18.08 5.54
N GLU A 171 3.91 -17.78 5.50
CA GLU A 171 4.88 -18.26 6.48
C GLU A 171 4.52 -17.78 7.89
N VAL A 172 4.21 -16.49 8.01
CA VAL A 172 3.84 -15.85 9.27
C VAL A 172 2.52 -16.41 9.80
N LYS A 173 1.52 -16.65 8.95
CA LYS A 173 0.23 -17.21 9.38
C LYS A 173 0.40 -18.55 10.09
N ASN A 174 1.24 -19.45 9.53
CA ASN A 174 1.53 -20.74 10.17
C ASN A 174 2.20 -20.55 11.54
N LEU A 175 3.18 -19.64 11.62
CA LEU A 175 3.82 -19.31 12.89
C LEU A 175 2.80 -18.80 13.92
N ILE A 176 1.88 -17.91 13.53
CA ILE A 176 0.85 -17.38 14.42
C ILE A 176 -0.05 -18.51 14.93
N GLU A 177 -0.50 -19.39 14.05
CA GLU A 177 -1.37 -20.52 14.41
C GLU A 177 -0.66 -21.48 15.38
N GLU A 178 0.61 -21.82 15.11
CA GLU A 178 1.39 -22.76 15.91
C GLU A 178 1.88 -22.19 17.24
N LYS A 179 2.34 -20.93 17.24
CA LYS A 179 3.06 -20.35 18.39
C LYS A 179 2.25 -19.38 19.21
N ILE A 180 1.29 -18.66 18.62
CA ILE A 180 0.53 -17.62 19.32
C ILE A 180 -0.87 -18.15 19.64
N LEU A 181 -1.64 -18.56 18.62
CA LEU A 181 -3.02 -19.03 18.80
C LEU A 181 -3.10 -20.23 19.76
N SER A 182 -2.17 -21.18 19.65
CA SER A 182 -2.08 -22.37 20.51
C SER A 182 -1.97 -22.03 22.01
N GLN A 183 -1.30 -20.93 22.37
CA GLN A 183 -1.16 -20.48 23.76
C GLN A 183 -2.49 -20.03 24.38
N TYR A 184 -3.44 -19.62 23.55
CA TYR A 184 -4.77 -19.20 23.97
C TYR A 184 -5.78 -20.34 23.91
N ILE A 185 -5.60 -21.31 23.00
CA ILE A 185 -6.46 -22.50 22.94
C ILE A 185 -6.43 -23.24 24.28
N SER A 186 -5.24 -23.42 24.87
CA SER A 186 -5.10 -24.08 26.17
C SER A 186 -5.68 -23.29 27.36
N LYS A 187 -6.03 -22.01 27.15
CA LYS A 187 -6.58 -21.12 28.18
C LYS A 187 -8.09 -20.90 28.03
N LEU A 188 -8.72 -21.46 27.00
CA LEU A 188 -10.18 -21.39 26.88
C LEU A 188 -10.79 -22.24 27.99
N ASP A 189 -11.69 -21.65 28.77
CA ASP A 189 -12.38 -22.38 29.82
C ASP A 189 -13.31 -23.43 29.20
N GLN A 190 -13.49 -24.55 29.88
CA GLN A 190 -14.40 -25.60 29.45
C GLN A 190 -15.84 -25.08 29.40
N ASP A 191 -16.18 -24.16 30.28
CA ASP A 191 -17.47 -23.44 30.26
C ASP A 191 -17.64 -22.56 29.02
N ASP A 192 -16.59 -21.89 28.56
CA ASP A 192 -16.62 -21.11 27.31
C ASP A 192 -16.87 -22.03 26.11
N ILE A 193 -16.18 -23.17 26.05
CA ILE A 193 -16.38 -24.18 25.00
C ILE A 193 -17.82 -24.71 25.03
N ASN A 194 -18.33 -25.05 26.21
CA ASN A 194 -19.69 -25.55 26.40
C ASN A 194 -20.75 -24.51 25.99
N ASN A 195 -20.46 -23.22 26.16
CA ASN A 195 -21.29 -22.11 25.71
C ASN A 195 -21.19 -21.80 24.21
N GLY A 196 -20.41 -22.61 23.46
CA GLY A 196 -20.23 -22.48 22.01
C GLY A 196 -19.23 -21.40 21.60
N SER A 197 -18.38 -20.96 22.54
CA SER A 197 -17.29 -20.06 22.23
C SER A 197 -16.12 -20.83 21.62
N SER A 198 -15.39 -20.18 20.70
CA SER A 198 -14.23 -20.76 20.02
C SER A 198 -13.22 -19.67 19.72
N LEU A 199 -11.96 -20.04 19.47
CA LEU A 199 -10.95 -19.09 19.02
C LEU A 199 -10.86 -19.06 17.50
N LYS A 200 -10.63 -17.87 16.95
CA LYS A 200 -10.44 -17.64 15.54
C LYS A 200 -9.31 -16.64 15.33
N LEU A 201 -8.42 -16.97 14.39
CA LEU A 201 -7.48 -16.02 13.83
C LEU A 201 -8.19 -15.24 12.71
N LEU A 202 -8.41 -13.95 12.94
CA LEU A 202 -8.95 -13.02 11.96
C LEU A 202 -7.80 -12.28 11.30
N SER A 203 -7.92 -12.01 10.01
CA SER A 203 -6.92 -11.27 9.24
C SER A 203 -7.47 -9.94 8.75
N ASN A 204 -6.59 -8.95 8.59
CA ASN A 204 -6.86 -7.71 7.88
C ASN A 204 -8.06 -6.94 8.49
N VAL A 205 -8.05 -6.82 9.82
CA VAL A 205 -9.15 -6.29 10.62
C VAL A 205 -9.01 -4.77 10.74
N SER A 206 -9.77 -4.00 9.95
CA SER A 206 -9.70 -2.53 9.94
C SER A 206 -10.69 -1.83 10.85
N LEU A 207 -11.80 -2.49 11.22
CA LEU A 207 -12.89 -1.96 12.04
C LEU A 207 -13.42 -0.58 11.57
N GLY A 208 -13.21 -0.22 10.29
CA GLY A 208 -13.58 1.10 9.78
C GLY A 208 -12.87 2.28 10.43
N ALA A 209 -11.77 2.05 11.17
CA ALA A 209 -10.86 3.09 11.61
C ALA A 209 -10.00 3.53 10.41
N ALA A 210 -9.89 4.84 10.17
CA ALA A 210 -9.17 5.34 8.98
C ALA A 210 -7.64 5.23 9.09
N ARG A 211 -7.13 4.81 10.25
CA ARG A 211 -5.71 4.98 10.65
C ARG A 211 -4.94 3.67 10.78
N GLY A 212 -5.55 2.52 10.51
CA GLY A 212 -4.81 1.27 10.52
C GLY A 212 -5.67 0.04 10.33
N GLU A 213 -5.05 -0.96 9.73
CA GLU A 213 -5.53 -2.33 9.68
C GLU A 213 -4.75 -3.14 10.71
N ILE A 214 -5.40 -4.09 11.38
CA ILE A 214 -4.72 -5.11 12.18
C ILE A 214 -4.44 -6.28 11.26
N ASP A 215 -3.16 -6.61 11.05
CA ASP A 215 -2.76 -7.70 10.16
C ASP A 215 -3.37 -9.02 10.62
N TYR A 216 -3.21 -9.37 11.90
CA TYR A 216 -3.94 -10.49 12.51
C TYR A 216 -4.43 -10.23 13.92
N LEU A 217 -5.53 -10.87 14.27
CA LEU A 217 -6.19 -10.76 15.57
C LEU A 217 -6.69 -12.13 16.04
N VAL A 218 -6.35 -12.51 17.27
CA VAL A 218 -6.89 -13.71 17.92
C VAL A 218 -8.16 -13.32 18.68
N ALA A 219 -9.31 -13.78 18.21
CA ALA A 219 -10.63 -13.49 18.78
C ALA A 219 -11.25 -14.75 19.38
N GLN A 220 -11.83 -14.60 20.56
CA GLN A 220 -12.87 -15.49 21.07
C GLN A 220 -14.21 -15.06 20.50
N ILE A 221 -14.85 -15.99 19.80
CA ILE A 221 -16.08 -15.76 19.07
C ILE A 221 -17.15 -16.73 19.54
N LYS A 222 -18.42 -16.29 19.50
CA LYS A 222 -19.58 -17.18 19.57
C LYS A 222 -20.53 -16.94 18.41
N LYS A 223 -21.36 -17.94 18.10
CA LYS A 223 -22.44 -17.79 17.12
C LYS A 223 -23.42 -16.73 17.59
N ASN A 224 -23.79 -15.81 16.70
CA ASN A 224 -24.74 -14.76 17.01
C ASN A 224 -26.18 -15.31 17.01
N PRO A 225 -26.89 -15.35 18.15
CA PRO A 225 -28.25 -15.88 18.21
C PRO A 225 -29.26 -15.02 17.42
N GLN A 226 -28.91 -13.75 17.13
CA GLN A 226 -29.75 -12.84 16.36
C GLN A 226 -29.47 -12.85 14.85
N PHE A 227 -28.54 -13.70 14.39
CA PHE A 227 -28.16 -13.75 12.99
C PHE A 227 -29.34 -14.17 12.10
N LYS A 228 -29.61 -13.35 11.08
CA LYS A 228 -30.56 -13.66 10.01
C LYS A 228 -29.85 -13.47 8.66
N PRO A 229 -29.70 -14.54 7.86
CA PRO A 229 -29.04 -14.41 6.56
C PRO A 229 -29.78 -13.38 5.69
N PRO A 230 -29.05 -12.51 4.98
CA PRO A 230 -29.68 -11.49 4.15
C PRO A 230 -30.46 -12.15 3.01
N LYS A 231 -31.74 -11.77 2.86
CA LYS A 231 -32.61 -12.29 1.78
C LYS A 231 -32.10 -11.94 0.37
N LYS A 232 -31.24 -10.91 0.23
CA LYS A 232 -30.61 -10.48 -1.03
C LYS A 232 -29.14 -10.09 -0.77
N PRO A 233 -28.19 -10.48 -1.64
CA PRO A 233 -26.75 -10.32 -1.39
C PRO A 233 -26.23 -8.87 -1.35
N ASN A 234 -26.96 -7.87 -1.86
CA ASN A 234 -26.47 -6.49 -2.04
C ASN A 234 -27.36 -5.39 -1.42
N GLN A 235 -28.14 -5.68 -0.39
CA GLN A 235 -28.98 -4.65 0.22
C GLN A 235 -28.15 -3.79 1.20
N THR A 236 -28.22 -2.46 1.04
CA THR A 236 -27.63 -1.52 2.00
C THR A 236 -28.37 -1.62 3.32
N ILE A 237 -27.66 -2.02 4.37
CA ILE A 237 -28.20 -2.36 5.69
C ILE A 237 -28.02 -1.13 6.61
N SER A 238 -29.09 -0.68 7.28
CA SER A 238 -29.03 0.40 8.27
C SER A 238 -28.23 -0.01 9.53
N LYS A 239 -27.71 0.96 10.32
CA LYS A 239 -26.92 0.71 11.54
C LYS A 239 -27.57 -0.31 12.50
N GLN A 240 -28.89 -0.25 12.71
CA GLN A 240 -29.64 -1.20 13.56
C GLN A 240 -29.76 -2.62 12.96
N LYS A 241 -29.56 -2.80 11.66
CA LYS A 241 -29.61 -4.11 11.01
C LYS A 241 -28.22 -4.76 10.88
N LEU A 242 -27.12 -4.05 11.17
CA LEU A 242 -25.75 -4.59 11.09
C LEU A 242 -25.55 -5.77 12.05
N VAL A 243 -26.01 -5.65 13.30
CA VAL A 243 -25.95 -6.71 14.33
C VAL A 243 -26.60 -8.00 13.84
N LYS A 244 -27.77 -7.91 13.19
CA LYS A 244 -28.51 -9.09 12.68
C LYS A 244 -27.85 -9.76 11.48
N THR A 245 -26.83 -9.14 10.90
CA THR A 245 -26.15 -9.65 9.70
C THR A 245 -24.77 -10.22 9.99
N ALA A 246 -24.26 -10.07 11.21
CA ALA A 246 -23.04 -10.71 11.67
C ALA A 246 -23.35 -12.14 12.14
N GLU A 247 -22.61 -13.10 11.60
CA GLU A 247 -22.77 -14.52 11.94
C GLU A 247 -22.19 -14.83 13.33
N PHE A 248 -21.13 -14.12 13.70
CA PHE A 248 -20.41 -14.31 14.95
C PHE A 248 -20.32 -13.00 15.74
N ILE A 249 -20.28 -13.12 17.06
CA ILE A 249 -19.99 -12.04 18.00
C ILE A 249 -18.58 -12.28 18.54
N VAL A 250 -17.73 -11.24 18.51
CA VAL A 250 -16.41 -11.27 19.14
C VAL A 250 -16.58 -10.91 20.60
N GLU A 251 -16.47 -11.89 21.47
CA GLU A 251 -16.65 -11.73 22.93
C GLU A 251 -15.41 -11.08 23.55
N LYS A 252 -14.24 -11.54 23.13
CA LYS A 252 -12.96 -11.06 23.65
C LYS A 252 -11.89 -11.15 22.56
N VAL A 253 -11.06 -10.11 22.48
CA VAL A 253 -9.80 -10.16 21.74
C VAL A 253 -8.71 -10.59 22.71
N HIS A 254 -7.90 -11.56 22.29
CA HIS A 254 -6.83 -12.14 23.11
C HIS A 254 -5.45 -11.67 22.66
N ALA A 255 -5.24 -11.47 21.36
CA ALA A 255 -3.97 -11.05 20.77
C ALA A 255 -4.19 -10.14 19.56
N ILE A 256 -3.30 -9.18 19.36
CA ILE A 256 -3.15 -8.41 18.13
C ILE A 256 -1.73 -8.66 17.64
N ILE A 257 -1.60 -8.95 16.36
CA ILE A 257 -0.33 -9.29 15.74
C ILE A 257 -0.10 -8.34 14.58
N GLU A 258 1.03 -7.64 14.62
CA GLU A 258 1.53 -6.81 13.53
C GLU A 258 2.65 -7.55 12.78
N VAL A 259 2.59 -7.49 11.44
CA VAL A 259 3.49 -8.23 10.57
C VAL A 259 4.17 -7.25 9.61
N LYS A 260 5.50 -7.27 9.60
CA LYS A 260 6.29 -6.42 8.71
C LYS A 260 7.42 -7.21 8.09
N ASN A 261 7.48 -7.24 6.77
CA ASN A 261 8.52 -7.98 6.03
C ASN A 261 9.91 -7.40 6.30
N ASN A 262 9.99 -6.06 6.43
CA ASN A 262 11.22 -5.39 6.81
C ASN A 262 11.17 -5.00 8.28
N PHE A 263 12.32 -5.18 8.93
CA PHE A 263 12.53 -4.77 10.31
C PHE A 263 12.44 -3.26 10.50
N ASP A 264 12.90 -2.49 9.51
CA ASP A 264 12.91 -1.01 9.56
C ASP A 264 11.49 -0.42 9.69
N ASP A 265 10.47 -1.13 9.18
CA ASP A 265 9.07 -0.69 9.24
C ASP A 265 8.42 -0.94 10.63
N PHE A 266 9.14 -1.61 11.54
CA PHE A 266 8.61 -2.05 12.82
C PHE A 266 8.32 -0.90 13.79
N GLY A 267 9.18 0.13 13.84
CA GLY A 267 9.00 1.29 14.71
C GLY A 267 7.72 2.05 14.36
N TYR A 268 7.48 2.27 13.07
CA TYR A 268 6.25 2.89 12.57
C TYR A 268 5.02 1.99 12.82
N GLY A 269 5.16 0.68 12.61
CA GLY A 269 4.11 -0.29 12.92
C GLY A 269 3.70 -0.24 14.40
N PHE A 270 4.69 -0.20 15.30
CA PHE A 270 4.48 -0.09 16.74
C PHE A 270 3.66 1.16 17.09
N GLU A 271 4.07 2.35 16.64
CA GLU A 271 3.37 3.60 16.97
C GLU A 271 1.92 3.60 16.48
N LYS A 272 1.70 3.14 15.24
CA LYS A 272 0.35 3.04 14.67
C LYS A 272 -0.52 2.04 15.45
N LYS A 273 0.08 0.96 15.95
CA LYS A 273 -0.63 0.02 16.82
C LYS A 273 -0.94 0.62 18.17
N GLN A 274 -0.01 1.34 18.81
CA GLN A 274 -0.30 2.03 20.06
C GLN A 274 -1.44 3.05 19.89
N GLU A 275 -1.39 3.92 18.87
CA GLU A 275 -2.47 4.87 18.54
C GLU A 275 -3.83 4.17 18.37
N MET A 276 -3.86 3.05 17.64
CA MET A 276 -5.08 2.29 17.41
C MET A 276 -5.56 1.59 18.69
N LEU A 277 -4.65 1.13 19.55
CA LEU A 277 -5.02 0.51 20.82
C LEU A 277 -5.64 1.53 21.76
N HIS A 278 -5.08 2.74 21.88
CA HIS A 278 -5.72 3.86 22.59
C HIS A 278 -7.14 4.12 22.07
N PHE A 279 -7.33 4.07 20.75
CA PHE A 279 -8.65 4.19 20.14
C PHE A 279 -9.61 3.06 20.52
N LEU A 280 -9.17 1.82 20.42
CA LEU A 280 -10.00 0.64 20.67
C LEU A 280 -10.35 0.48 22.15
N THR A 281 -9.49 0.98 23.03
CA THR A 281 -9.70 1.03 24.48
C THR A 281 -10.34 2.34 24.95
N ASP A 282 -10.60 3.30 24.05
CA ASP A 282 -11.12 4.62 24.40
C ASP A 282 -10.30 5.33 25.50
N ASP A 283 -8.99 5.10 25.49
CA ASP A 283 -8.02 5.50 26.53
C ASP A 283 -7.02 6.51 25.95
N PHE A 284 -7.52 7.67 25.57
CA PHE A 284 -6.68 8.80 25.14
C PHE A 284 -6.43 9.76 26.29
N GLU A 285 -5.19 10.20 26.40
CA GLU A 285 -4.78 11.23 27.36
C GLU A 285 -5.19 12.63 26.87
N ASN A 286 -5.11 12.88 25.55
CA ASN A 286 -5.42 14.18 24.97
C ASN A 286 -6.70 14.14 24.10
N PRO A 287 -7.70 15.00 24.38
CA PRO A 287 -8.89 15.12 23.56
C PRO A 287 -8.68 15.46 22.08
N GLU A 288 -7.54 16.07 21.73
CA GLU A 288 -7.22 16.39 20.34
C GLU A 288 -6.96 15.13 19.49
N ASP A 289 -6.50 14.04 20.12
CA ASP A 289 -6.20 12.78 19.44
C ASP A 289 -7.46 12.11 18.87
N TYR A 290 -8.64 12.39 19.42
CA TYR A 290 -9.91 11.86 18.88
C TYR A 290 -10.19 12.38 17.46
N LYS A 291 -9.72 13.59 17.11
CA LYS A 291 -10.08 14.25 15.84
C LYS A 291 -9.65 13.43 14.63
N MET A 292 -8.56 12.67 14.73
CA MET A 292 -8.06 11.87 13.62
C MET A 292 -8.90 10.61 13.32
N PHE A 293 -9.77 10.21 14.24
CA PHE A 293 -10.67 9.06 14.06
C PHE A 293 -12.09 9.46 13.66
N ILE A 294 -12.38 10.76 13.54
CA ILE A 294 -13.72 11.24 13.15
C ILE A 294 -14.07 10.75 11.75
N ASN A 295 -15.12 9.94 11.65
CA ASN A 295 -15.67 9.49 10.37
C ASN A 295 -17.17 9.13 10.49
N LYS A 296 -17.75 8.56 9.43
CA LYS A 296 -19.17 8.19 9.38
C LYS A 296 -19.58 7.12 10.42
N ILE A 297 -18.65 6.25 10.79
CA ILE A 297 -18.84 5.20 11.80
C ILE A 297 -18.64 5.82 13.18
N TYR A 298 -17.56 6.59 13.37
CA TYR A 298 -17.15 7.24 14.63
C TYR A 298 -17.29 8.76 14.55
N PRO A 299 -18.50 9.33 14.66
CA PRO A 299 -18.72 10.77 14.47
C PRO A 299 -18.03 11.62 15.55
N LYS A 300 -17.77 11.04 16.72
CA LYS A 300 -17.05 11.68 17.84
C LYS A 300 -15.57 11.29 17.90
N GLY A 301 -15.07 10.51 16.94
CA GLY A 301 -13.69 10.03 16.94
C GLY A 301 -13.35 9.04 18.06
N ARG A 302 -14.35 8.38 18.63
CA ARG A 302 -14.23 7.45 19.77
C ARG A 302 -14.92 6.13 19.48
N PHE A 303 -14.42 5.04 20.05
CA PHE A 303 -15.07 3.74 20.01
C PHE A 303 -15.84 3.47 21.30
N THR A 304 -17.06 3.99 21.39
CA THR A 304 -17.91 3.91 22.59
C THR A 304 -18.81 2.67 22.60
N GLU A 305 -19.44 2.37 23.75
CA GLU A 305 -20.30 1.18 23.92
C GLU A 305 -21.48 1.08 22.94
N ASP A 306 -21.98 2.21 22.44
CA ASP A 306 -23.08 2.28 21.48
C ASP A 306 -22.64 1.98 20.04
N ILE A 307 -21.33 1.91 19.78
CA ILE A 307 -20.79 1.68 18.45
C ILE A 307 -20.55 0.18 18.22
N ASN A 308 -21.12 -0.31 17.13
CA ASN A 308 -21.03 -1.70 16.70
C ASN A 308 -20.42 -1.75 15.30
N VAL A 309 -19.41 -2.60 15.13
CA VAL A 309 -18.63 -2.69 13.89
C VAL A 309 -18.59 -4.12 13.40
N VAL A 310 -18.70 -4.31 12.09
CA VAL A 310 -18.68 -5.66 11.49
C VAL A 310 -17.45 -5.81 10.62
N HIS A 311 -16.54 -6.69 11.03
CA HIS A 311 -15.47 -7.20 10.18
C HIS A 311 -16.00 -8.27 9.23
N ARG A 312 -15.43 -8.36 8.03
CA ARG A 312 -15.77 -9.39 7.05
C ARG A 312 -14.53 -10.19 6.68
N GLU A 313 -14.50 -11.44 7.12
CA GLU A 313 -13.46 -12.37 6.73
C GLU A 313 -13.85 -13.02 5.39
N LYS A 314 -12.91 -13.07 4.44
CA LYS A 314 -13.03 -13.69 3.10
C LYS A 314 -14.48 -13.91 2.60
N LYS A 315 -15.09 -12.85 2.06
CA LYS A 315 -16.40 -12.76 1.36
C LYS A 315 -17.66 -13.34 2.03
N LYS A 316 -17.61 -14.08 3.16
CA LYS A 316 -18.82 -14.73 3.72
C LYS A 316 -19.00 -14.54 5.23
N GLU A 317 -17.96 -14.75 6.03
CA GLU A 317 -18.09 -14.70 7.49
C GLU A 317 -18.07 -13.25 7.99
N LYS A 318 -18.93 -12.95 8.95
CA LYS A 318 -19.05 -11.60 9.52
C LYS A 318 -18.98 -11.63 11.03
N TYR A 319 -18.09 -10.81 11.57
CA TYR A 319 -17.74 -10.76 12.99
C TYR A 319 -18.13 -9.42 13.57
N LEU A 320 -19.01 -9.42 14.57
CA LEU A 320 -19.43 -8.23 15.28
C LEU A 320 -18.45 -7.90 16.40
N PHE A 321 -17.85 -6.72 16.31
CA PHE A 321 -17.01 -6.13 17.34
C PHE A 321 -17.77 -5.04 18.09
N THR A 322 -17.55 -5.00 19.40
CA THR A 322 -18.06 -3.98 20.31
C THR A 322 -16.90 -3.47 21.16
N ARG A 323 -17.10 -2.38 21.92
CA ARG A 323 -16.07 -1.88 22.85
C ARG A 323 -15.64 -2.96 23.86
N LYS A 324 -16.59 -3.78 24.33
CA LYS A 324 -16.35 -4.89 25.27
C LYS A 324 -15.38 -5.95 24.75
N SER A 325 -15.32 -6.12 23.44
CA SER A 325 -14.38 -7.05 22.80
C SER A 325 -12.93 -6.73 23.17
N PHE A 326 -12.59 -5.48 23.51
CA PHE A 326 -11.22 -5.01 23.77
C PHE A 326 -10.93 -4.68 25.25
N GLU A 327 -11.89 -4.78 26.18
CA GLU A 327 -11.75 -4.32 27.57
C GLU A 327 -10.63 -5.03 28.36
N ASN A 328 -10.49 -6.35 28.19
CA ASN A 328 -9.66 -7.18 29.07
C ASN A 328 -8.30 -7.55 28.49
N MET A 329 -7.92 -6.97 27.36
CA MET A 329 -6.73 -7.39 26.61
C MET A 329 -5.52 -6.48 26.82
N PHE A 330 -5.74 -5.20 27.09
CA PHE A 330 -4.70 -4.17 26.98
C PHE A 330 -4.53 -3.37 28.28
N PRO A 331 -4.10 -4.00 29.38
CA PRO A 331 -3.59 -3.20 30.48
C PRO A 331 -2.39 -2.39 29.98
N LYS A 332 -2.40 -1.07 30.21
CA LYS A 332 -1.21 -0.26 30.00
C LYS A 332 -0.14 -0.68 31.00
N GLU A 333 1.08 -0.85 30.53
CA GLU A 333 2.23 -0.97 31.42
C GLU A 333 2.53 0.39 32.07
N LYS A 334 3.42 0.41 33.08
CA LYS A 334 3.81 1.65 33.80
C LYS A 334 4.29 2.77 32.87
N GLU A 335 4.79 2.43 31.69
CA GLU A 335 5.32 3.34 30.68
C GLU A 335 4.25 3.86 29.70
N GLY A 336 2.98 3.53 29.90
CA GLY A 336 1.85 4.02 29.09
C GLY A 336 1.58 3.23 27.80
N TYR A 337 2.39 2.23 27.49
CA TYR A 337 2.26 1.40 26.28
C TYR A 337 1.45 0.12 26.51
N PHE A 338 0.71 -0.28 25.48
CA PHE A 338 0.03 -1.56 25.37
C PHE A 338 0.97 -2.60 24.77
N ILE A 339 1.75 -3.26 25.63
CA ILE A 339 2.75 -4.25 25.21
C ILE A 339 2.19 -5.66 25.31
N GLN A 340 1.46 -5.96 26.38
CA GLN A 340 0.93 -7.30 26.62
C GLN A 340 -0.03 -7.73 25.51
N ASN A 341 0.18 -8.94 24.98
CA ASN A 341 -0.60 -9.53 23.89
C ASN A 341 -0.57 -8.74 22.56
N CYS A 342 0.33 -7.78 22.42
CA CYS A 342 0.63 -7.11 21.15
C CYS A 342 1.90 -7.72 20.56
N PHE A 343 1.72 -8.68 19.65
CA PHE A 343 2.81 -9.40 19.02
C PHE A 343 3.29 -8.69 17.78
N TYR A 344 4.58 -8.83 17.50
CA TYR A 344 5.17 -8.33 16.28
C TYR A 344 6.03 -9.40 15.63
N ILE A 345 5.85 -9.58 14.32
CA ILE A 345 6.54 -10.60 13.54
C ILE A 345 7.23 -9.95 12.35
N THR A 346 8.53 -10.20 12.23
CA THR A 346 9.33 -9.67 11.13
C THR A 346 10.47 -10.61 10.78
N HIS A 347 11.14 -10.40 9.65
CA HIS A 347 12.37 -11.14 9.38
C HIS A 347 13.51 -10.63 10.26
N ILE A 348 14.44 -11.53 10.59
CA ILE A 348 15.74 -11.13 11.13
C ILE A 348 16.34 -10.13 10.13
N PRO A 349 16.68 -8.90 10.56
CA PRO A 349 17.24 -7.92 9.66
C PRO A 349 18.55 -8.47 9.11
N LYS A 350 18.76 -8.32 7.79
CA LYS A 350 19.98 -8.80 7.12
C LYS A 350 21.25 -8.07 7.61
N TYR A 351 21.04 -6.92 8.22
CA TYR A 351 22.06 -6.05 8.77
C TYR A 351 21.66 -5.76 10.23
N SER A 352 22.59 -5.81 11.17
CA SER A 352 22.33 -5.46 12.57
C SER A 352 21.73 -4.05 12.71
N PHE A 353 21.05 -3.79 13.83
CA PHE A 353 20.51 -2.48 14.20
C PHE A 353 21.43 -1.31 13.83
N GLY A 354 20.88 -0.25 13.21
CA GLY A 354 21.62 0.96 12.86
C GLY A 354 22.73 0.77 11.83
N THR A 355 22.55 -0.15 10.87
CA THR A 355 23.69 -0.59 10.06
C THR A 355 24.17 0.42 9.02
N LYS A 356 25.49 0.36 8.84
CA LYS A 356 26.30 1.03 7.83
C LYS A 356 25.62 1.23 6.48
N GLY A 357 24.70 0.41 5.99
CA GLY A 357 24.08 0.58 4.67
C GLY A 357 23.27 1.87 4.49
N GLN A 358 22.35 2.17 5.42
CA GLN A 358 21.52 3.38 5.33
C GLN A 358 22.35 4.64 5.64
N PHE A 359 23.14 4.60 6.71
CA PHE A 359 24.11 5.66 7.00
C PHE A 359 25.11 5.85 5.85
N SER A 360 25.62 4.78 5.22
CA SER A 360 26.51 4.90 4.06
C SER A 360 25.80 5.49 2.87
N ILE A 361 24.52 5.22 2.63
CA ILE A 361 23.76 5.88 1.55
C ILE A 361 23.55 7.37 1.87
N MET A 362 23.28 7.72 3.12
CA MET A 362 23.05 9.11 3.55
C MET A 362 24.36 9.92 3.60
N ILE A 363 25.42 9.36 4.17
CA ILE A 363 26.79 9.89 4.16
C ILE A 363 27.25 10.02 2.72
N ALA A 364 27.09 8.97 1.90
CA ALA A 364 27.43 9.05 0.49
C ALA A 364 26.60 10.12 -0.20
N SER A 365 25.30 10.23 0.05
CA SER A 365 24.45 11.28 -0.54
C SER A 365 24.88 12.69 -0.13
N LYS A 366 25.25 12.91 1.14
CA LYS A 366 25.78 14.18 1.66
C LYS A 366 27.13 14.49 1.01
N ILE A 367 28.09 13.57 1.06
CA ILE A 367 29.37 13.65 0.35
C ILE A 367 29.17 13.91 -1.16
N TYR A 368 28.22 13.23 -1.80
CA TYR A 368 27.93 13.35 -3.24
C TYR A 368 27.19 14.63 -3.62
N SER A 369 26.71 15.42 -2.66
CA SER A 369 26.01 16.69 -2.87
C SER A 369 26.74 17.89 -2.29
N ASP A 370 27.87 17.67 -1.60
CA ASP A 370 28.65 18.72 -0.96
C ASP A 370 29.80 19.20 -1.85
N PHE A 371 29.70 20.44 -2.34
CA PHE A 371 30.71 21.04 -3.23
C PHE A 371 32.02 21.36 -2.52
N GLN A 372 32.05 21.34 -1.18
CA GLN A 372 33.23 21.54 -0.35
C GLN A 372 33.83 20.23 0.18
N PHE A 373 33.42 19.08 -0.37
CA PHE A 373 33.90 17.77 0.06
C PHE A 373 35.43 17.68 0.08
N ASN A 374 36.00 17.52 1.27
CA ASN A 374 37.43 17.32 1.48
C ASN A 374 37.68 16.36 2.65
N LEU A 375 38.12 15.13 2.37
CA LEU A 375 38.46 14.15 3.41
C LEU A 375 39.79 14.42 4.11
N GLU A 376 40.56 15.41 3.66
CA GLU A 376 41.81 15.85 4.30
C GLU A 376 41.59 17.07 5.22
N ASP A 377 40.38 17.65 5.23
CA ASP A 377 40.01 18.76 6.12
C ASP A 377 39.35 18.22 7.39
N GLU A 378 40.03 18.36 8.53
CA GLU A 378 39.50 17.95 9.84
C GLU A 378 38.17 18.63 10.19
N ASN A 379 37.96 19.89 9.78
CA ASN A 379 36.70 20.58 10.07
C ASN A 379 35.55 19.97 9.28
N TYR A 380 35.78 19.64 8.01
CA TYR A 380 34.79 18.95 7.19
C TYR A 380 34.46 17.55 7.75
N LEU A 381 35.47 16.80 8.21
CA LEU A 381 35.26 15.51 8.85
C LEU A 381 34.45 15.62 10.14
N ASN A 382 34.71 16.65 10.96
CA ASN A 382 33.95 16.92 12.17
C ASN A 382 32.51 17.31 11.86
N GLU A 383 32.25 18.17 10.87
CA GLU A 383 30.89 18.51 10.43
C GLU A 383 30.13 17.31 9.86
N LEU A 384 30.81 16.45 9.10
CA LEU A 384 30.23 15.21 8.58
C LEU A 384 29.92 14.23 9.72
N PHE A 385 30.78 14.17 10.75
CA PHE A 385 30.57 13.36 11.94
C PHE A 385 29.41 13.89 12.79
N ASP A 386 29.33 15.20 13.01
CA ASP A 386 28.22 15.87 13.69
C ASP A 386 26.92 15.67 12.92
N PHE A 387 26.95 15.74 11.58
CA PHE A 387 25.80 15.41 10.75
C PHE A 387 25.34 13.95 10.94
N VAL A 388 26.26 12.99 10.95
CA VAL A 388 25.93 11.57 11.17
C VAL A 388 25.43 11.29 12.57
N THR A 389 25.95 11.98 13.57
CA THR A 389 25.53 11.84 14.97
C THR A 389 24.30 12.69 15.31
N SER A 390 23.95 13.68 14.47
CA SER A 390 22.71 14.46 14.57
C SER A 390 21.48 13.71 14.10
N PHE A 391 21.65 12.59 13.39
CA PHE A 391 20.54 11.68 13.17
C PHE A 391 20.13 11.14 14.53
N GLU A 392 18.98 11.59 15.04
CA GLU A 392 18.29 10.91 16.14
C GLU A 392 18.33 9.42 15.81
N MET A 393 18.86 8.62 16.73
CA MET A 393 18.87 7.17 16.60
C MET A 393 17.49 6.76 16.13
N ASP A 394 17.43 6.04 15.01
CA ASP A 394 16.19 5.64 14.33
C ASP A 394 15.11 5.36 15.40
N PRO A 395 13.90 5.96 15.33
CA PRO A 395 12.84 5.71 16.30
C PRO A 395 12.69 4.23 16.64
N LEU A 396 13.01 3.35 15.69
CA LEU A 396 13.16 1.91 15.86
C LEU A 396 14.07 1.47 17.02
N ILE A 397 15.26 2.06 17.20
CA ILE A 397 16.18 1.79 18.31
C ILE A 397 15.54 2.21 19.63
N ASP A 398 14.91 3.39 19.70
CA ASP A 398 14.24 3.85 20.91
C ASP A 398 13.01 3.00 21.27
N LYS A 399 12.23 2.55 20.27
CA LYS A 399 11.09 1.66 20.51
C LYS A 399 11.52 0.24 20.87
N LEU A 400 12.62 -0.27 20.29
CA LEU A 400 13.15 -1.57 20.69
C LEU A 400 13.86 -1.50 22.03
N GLN A 401 14.42 -0.35 22.41
CA GLN A 401 14.86 -0.11 23.78
C GLN A 401 13.71 -0.24 24.79
N ILE A 402 12.46 0.11 24.45
CA ILE A 402 11.29 -0.14 25.32
C ILE A 402 11.20 -1.64 25.63
N TYR A 403 11.31 -2.50 24.62
CA TYR A 403 11.31 -3.96 24.79
C TYR A 403 12.59 -4.47 25.49
N LEU A 404 13.76 -3.92 25.19
CA LEU A 404 15.03 -4.34 25.80
C LEU A 404 15.16 -3.93 27.28
N LYS A 405 14.54 -2.81 27.68
CA LYS A 405 14.47 -2.37 29.08
C LYS A 405 13.72 -3.36 29.97
N ASN A 406 12.81 -4.14 29.38
CA ASN A 406 12.02 -5.15 30.06
C ASN A 406 12.09 -6.49 29.29
N PRO A 407 13.08 -7.35 29.55
CA PRO A 407 13.30 -8.58 28.78
C PRO A 407 12.09 -9.52 28.70
N SER A 408 11.17 -9.46 29.67
CA SER A 408 9.90 -10.21 29.64
C SER A 408 8.99 -9.80 28.48
N TRP A 409 9.15 -8.61 27.90
CA TRP A 409 8.37 -8.13 26.77
C TRP A 409 8.88 -8.67 25.43
N CYS A 410 10.14 -9.08 25.34
CA CYS A 410 10.72 -9.68 24.13
C CYS A 410 9.99 -10.97 23.71
N GLN A 411 9.23 -11.62 24.61
CA GLN A 411 8.40 -12.79 24.28
C GLN A 411 7.30 -12.48 23.25
N PHE A 412 6.97 -11.21 23.04
CA PHE A 412 5.98 -10.76 22.05
C PHE A 412 6.60 -10.42 20.68
N ILE A 413 7.91 -10.58 20.50
CA ILE A 413 8.60 -10.31 19.23
C ILE A 413 9.10 -11.63 18.63
N TYR A 414 8.69 -11.94 17.40
CA TYR A 414 9.19 -13.08 16.64
C TYR A 414 10.04 -12.62 15.45
N LEU A 415 11.27 -13.11 15.38
CA LEU A 415 12.19 -12.83 14.28
C LEU A 415 12.38 -14.08 13.41
N LEU A 416 11.96 -14.00 12.15
CA LEU A 416 12.01 -15.10 11.20
C LEU A 416 13.30 -15.09 10.38
N LYS A 417 14.05 -16.19 10.42
CA LYS A 417 15.23 -16.36 9.56
C LYS A 417 14.77 -16.60 8.12
N LYS A 418 15.19 -15.73 7.20
CA LYS A 418 14.86 -15.90 5.77
C LYS A 418 15.50 -17.18 5.23
N LYS A 419 14.69 -18.14 4.78
CA LYS A 419 15.19 -19.34 4.08
C LYS A 419 16.01 -18.90 2.87
N ARG A 420 17.25 -19.40 2.75
CA ARG A 420 18.11 -19.08 1.61
C ARG A 420 17.56 -19.82 0.39
N LYS A 421 17.52 -19.17 -0.78
CA LYS A 421 17.08 -19.77 -2.07
C LYS A 421 17.82 -21.05 -2.49
N GLN A 422 18.92 -21.41 -1.83
CA GLN A 422 19.63 -22.68 -2.06
C GLN A 422 18.88 -23.88 -1.47
N GLU A 423 18.34 -23.76 -0.24
CA GLU A 423 17.59 -24.85 0.42
C GLU A 423 16.29 -25.19 -0.31
N SER A 424 15.66 -24.21 -0.98
CA SER A 424 14.47 -24.47 -1.80
C SER A 424 14.77 -25.24 -3.08
N LYS A 425 15.97 -25.11 -3.64
CA LYS A 425 16.39 -25.89 -4.82
C LYS A 425 16.80 -27.31 -4.46
N GLU A 426 17.44 -27.49 -3.30
CA GLU A 426 17.78 -28.82 -2.78
C GLU A 426 16.52 -29.62 -2.44
N ASN A 427 15.51 -29.01 -1.81
CA ASN A 427 14.22 -29.66 -1.56
C ASN A 427 13.41 -29.95 -2.84
N GLU A 428 13.51 -29.12 -3.88
CA GLU A 428 12.90 -29.42 -5.19
C GLU A 428 13.60 -30.60 -5.87
N GLN A 429 14.93 -30.69 -5.78
CA GLN A 429 15.71 -31.81 -6.31
C GLN A 429 15.48 -33.12 -5.54
N GLU A 430 15.35 -33.09 -4.21
CA GLU A 430 15.01 -34.28 -3.41
C GLU A 430 13.60 -34.80 -3.74
N ASN A 431 12.62 -33.91 -3.90
CA ASN A 431 11.25 -34.30 -4.29
C ASN A 431 11.15 -34.83 -5.74
N GLU A 432 12.01 -34.38 -6.65
CA GLU A 432 12.11 -34.96 -8.00
C GLU A 432 12.77 -36.35 -7.96
N GLN A 433 13.80 -36.54 -7.13
CA GLN A 433 14.45 -37.85 -6.94
C GLN A 433 13.56 -38.89 -6.25
N GLU A 434 12.71 -38.49 -5.30
CA GLU A 434 11.73 -39.41 -4.70
C GLU A 434 10.64 -39.83 -5.71
N LYS A 435 10.16 -38.91 -6.55
CA LYS A 435 9.20 -39.21 -7.62
C LYS A 435 9.77 -40.08 -8.73
N GLU A 436 11.07 -40.04 -8.97
CA GLU A 436 11.76 -40.95 -9.88
C GLU A 436 12.01 -42.34 -9.27
N LYS A 437 12.10 -42.46 -7.95
CA LYS A 437 12.20 -43.76 -7.26
C LYS A 437 10.87 -44.49 -7.10
N GLU A 438 9.76 -43.76 -7.12
CA GLU A 438 8.40 -44.31 -7.10
C GLU A 438 7.86 -44.73 -8.49
N LYS A 439 8.58 -44.40 -9.57
CA LYS A 439 8.32 -44.87 -10.93
C LYS A 439 9.22 -46.04 -11.29
#